data_AF-A0A0F9E1W7-F1
#
_entry.id   AF-A0A0F9E1W7-F1
#
_cell.length_a   1.000
_cell.length_b   1.000
_cell.length_c   1.000
_cell.angle_alpha   90.00
_cell.angle_beta   90.00
_cell.angle_gamma   90.00
#
_symmetry.space_group_name_H-M   'P 1'
#
loop_
_entity.id
_entity.type
_entity.pdbx_description
1 polymer ?
#
loop_
_entity_poly.entity_id
_entity_poly.type
_entity_poly.pdbx_seq_one_letter_code
_entity_poly.pdbx_strand_id
1 'polypeptide(L)'
;MTNRIAFQGELGAYSHQACHDTYPDMDAMPCKTFEDAIEAVRTGAADLAMLPVENTTYGRVADIHRLLPSSGLHILAEAFVRVPSITIKSRNKQSTVLEMVLEEGRNREIRRVLAGIGHKVLRLVRMSVGPIKLGELQPGESRRLRRDEVRALQAAVR
;
A
#
# COMPACT_ATOMS: atom_id res chain seq x y z
N MET A 1 -18.54 16.16 -13.73
CA MET A 1 -17.29 15.64 -13.14
C MET A 1 -17.51 15.61 -11.64
N THR A 2 -17.31 14.44 -11.04
CA THR A 2 -17.45 14.16 -9.62
C THR A 2 -16.19 14.48 -8.81
N ASN A 3 -15.07 14.73 -9.49
CA ASN A 3 -13.74 14.92 -8.93
C ASN A 3 -13.27 13.74 -8.07
N ARG A 4 -13.72 12.52 -8.41
CA ARG A 4 -13.41 11.29 -7.66
C ARG A 4 -12.60 10.31 -8.49
N ILE A 5 -11.67 9.63 -7.84
CA ILE A 5 -10.87 8.54 -8.42
C ILE A 5 -11.13 7.23 -7.65
N ALA A 6 -11.73 6.25 -8.32
CA ALA A 6 -12.04 4.95 -7.74
C ALA A 6 -10.80 4.06 -7.66
N PHE A 7 -10.65 3.28 -6.59
CA PHE A 7 -9.59 2.28 -6.50
C PHE A 7 -10.04 1.08 -5.68
N GLN A 8 -9.48 -0.10 -5.96
CA GLN A 8 -9.76 -1.29 -5.14
C GLN A 8 -8.90 -1.27 -3.88
N GLY A 9 -9.54 -1.39 -2.72
CA GLY A 9 -8.87 -1.49 -1.43
C GLY A 9 -9.45 -0.55 -0.37
N GLU A 10 -8.64 -0.30 0.65
CA GLU A 10 -8.96 0.57 1.78
C GLU A 10 -8.07 1.81 1.76
N LEU A 11 -8.45 2.85 2.50
CA LEU A 11 -7.59 4.01 2.73
C LEU A 11 -6.26 3.57 3.37
N GLY A 12 -5.15 4.09 2.85
CA GLY A 12 -3.79 3.70 3.24
C GLY A 12 -3.22 2.48 2.50
N ALA A 13 -3.97 1.85 1.58
CA ALA A 13 -3.41 0.86 0.66
C ALA A 13 -2.49 1.52 -0.38
N TYR A 14 -1.63 0.74 -1.05
CA TYR A 14 -0.78 1.28 -2.12
C TYR A 14 -1.60 1.93 -3.26
N SER A 15 -2.78 1.40 -3.59
CA SER A 15 -3.66 2.02 -4.59
C SER A 15 -4.17 3.40 -4.14
N HIS A 16 -4.42 3.59 -2.84
CA HIS A 16 -4.78 4.89 -2.28
C HIS A 16 -3.63 5.88 -2.41
N GLN A 17 -2.40 5.44 -2.09
CA GLN A 17 -1.19 6.23 -2.27
C GLN A 17 -1.01 6.64 -3.74
N ALA A 18 -1.21 5.71 -4.68
CA ALA A 18 -1.12 5.99 -6.11
C ALA A 18 -2.11 7.08 -6.55
N CYS A 19 -3.35 7.05 -6.04
CA CYS A 19 -4.33 8.10 -6.29
C CYS A 19 -3.82 9.47 -5.80
N HIS A 20 -3.37 9.54 -4.55
CA HIS A 20 -2.94 10.78 -3.93
C HIS A 20 -1.68 11.37 -4.59
N ASP A 21 -0.69 10.54 -4.91
CA ASP A 21 0.56 11.00 -5.54
C ASP A 21 0.35 11.48 -6.98
N THR A 22 -0.56 10.84 -7.72
CA THR A 22 -0.78 11.13 -9.15
C THR A 22 -1.81 12.23 -9.35
N TYR A 23 -2.85 12.26 -8.52
CA TYR A 23 -3.99 13.17 -8.62
C TYR A 23 -4.31 13.76 -7.23
N PRO A 24 -3.44 14.63 -6.68
CA PRO A 24 -3.56 15.15 -5.31
C PRO A 24 -4.84 15.98 -5.08
N ASP A 25 -5.42 16.53 -6.15
CA ASP A 25 -6.64 17.35 -6.10
C ASP A 25 -7.94 16.53 -6.22
N MET A 26 -7.85 15.21 -6.42
CA MET A 26 -9.01 14.31 -6.55
C MET A 26 -9.31 13.57 -5.24
N ASP A 27 -10.60 13.34 -4.98
CA ASP A 27 -11.04 12.57 -3.82
C ASP A 27 -10.99 11.06 -4.11
N ALA A 28 -10.22 10.32 -3.30
CA ALA A 28 -9.99 8.90 -3.52
C ALA A 28 -11.15 8.06 -2.97
N MET A 29 -11.83 7.33 -3.87
CA MET A 29 -13.00 6.52 -3.56
C MET A 29 -12.62 5.03 -3.44
N PRO A 30 -12.61 4.44 -2.23
CA PRO A 30 -12.33 3.01 -2.06
C PRO A 30 -13.48 2.15 -2.57
N CYS A 31 -13.13 1.04 -3.21
CA CYS A 31 -14.02 0.02 -3.74
C CYS A 31 -13.61 -1.37 -3.25
N LYS A 32 -14.57 -2.29 -3.11
CA LYS A 32 -14.30 -3.64 -2.60
C LYS A 32 -13.56 -4.49 -3.64
N THR A 33 -13.99 -4.41 -4.89
CA THR A 33 -13.44 -5.18 -6.03
C THR A 33 -12.92 -4.27 -7.13
N PHE A 34 -12.21 -4.85 -8.10
CA PHE A 34 -11.78 -4.11 -9.29
C PHE A 34 -12.96 -3.79 -10.20
N GLU A 35 -13.92 -4.70 -10.28
CA GLU A 35 -15.17 -4.55 -11.02
C GLU A 35 -15.98 -3.36 -10.48
N ASP A 36 -16.07 -3.21 -9.16
CA ASP A 36 -16.74 -2.07 -8.52
C ASP A 36 -16.08 -0.74 -8.91
N ALA A 37 -14.74 -0.69 -8.95
CA ALA A 37 -14.00 0.50 -9.36
C ALA A 37 -14.21 0.85 -10.84
N ILE A 38 -14.24 -0.16 -11.70
CA ILE A 38 -14.54 0.02 -13.13
C ILE A 38 -15.98 0.52 -13.32
N GLU A 39 -16.94 -0.10 -12.63
CA GLU A 39 -18.35 0.26 -12.73
C GLU A 39 -18.61 1.67 -12.18
N ALA A 40 -17.88 2.09 -11.14
CA ALA A 40 -17.95 3.47 -10.63
C ALA A 40 -17.62 4.51 -11.71
N VAL A 41 -16.64 4.24 -12.58
CA VAL A 41 -16.33 5.13 -13.72
C VAL A 41 -17.40 5.05 -14.79
N ARG A 42 -17.87 3.83 -15.13
CA ARG A 42 -18.89 3.63 -16.17
C ARG A 42 -20.23 4.29 -15.84
N THR A 43 -20.61 4.28 -14.56
CA THR A 43 -21.85 4.90 -14.07
C THR A 43 -21.72 6.39 -13.77
N GLY A 44 -20.51 6.95 -13.89
CA GLY A 44 -20.21 8.35 -13.57
C GLY A 44 -20.16 8.65 -12.06
N ALA A 45 -20.09 7.62 -11.21
CA ALA A 45 -19.85 7.81 -9.78
C ALA A 45 -18.42 8.29 -9.49
N ALA A 46 -17.45 7.91 -10.32
CA ALA A 46 -16.08 8.42 -10.32
C ALA A 46 -15.71 8.91 -11.72
N ASP A 47 -14.78 9.87 -11.81
CA ASP A 47 -14.29 10.35 -13.11
C ASP A 47 -13.12 9.49 -13.62
N LEU A 48 -12.33 8.91 -12.71
CA LEU A 48 -11.18 8.06 -13.01
C LEU A 48 -11.17 6.79 -12.14
N ALA A 49 -10.38 5.79 -12.54
CA ALA A 49 -10.03 4.65 -11.70
C ALA A 49 -8.51 4.42 -11.69
N MET A 50 -7.96 4.16 -10.51
CA MET A 50 -6.57 3.74 -10.32
C MET A 50 -6.52 2.22 -10.11
N LEU A 51 -6.02 1.50 -11.12
CA LEU A 51 -6.04 0.03 -11.15
C LEU A 51 -4.60 -0.52 -11.21
N PRO A 52 -4.18 -1.38 -10.25
CA PRO A 52 -2.85 -1.96 -10.26
C PRO A 52 -2.74 -3.04 -11.35
N VAL A 53 -1.81 -2.87 -12.29
CA VAL A 53 -1.59 -3.85 -13.38
C VAL A 53 -0.49 -4.85 -13.01
N GLU A 54 0.57 -4.40 -12.35
CA GLU A 54 1.71 -5.23 -11.96
C GLU A 54 2.20 -4.88 -10.55
N ASN A 55 2.78 -5.85 -9.83
CA ASN A 55 3.48 -5.61 -8.58
C ASN A 55 4.76 -6.47 -8.48
N THR A 56 5.75 -6.01 -7.71
CA THR A 56 7.05 -6.69 -7.56
C THR A 56 6.97 -8.05 -6.86
N THR A 57 5.87 -8.32 -6.14
CA THR A 57 5.78 -9.47 -5.23
C THR A 57 5.09 -10.69 -5.84
N TYR A 58 4.15 -10.46 -6.75
CA TYR A 58 3.26 -11.43 -7.38
C TYR A 58 3.23 -11.29 -8.89
N GLY A 59 3.93 -10.30 -9.45
CA GLY A 59 3.92 -10.00 -10.87
C GLY A 59 2.60 -9.35 -11.29
N ARG A 60 2.12 -9.73 -12.47
CA ARG A 60 0.87 -9.23 -13.06
C ARG A 60 -0.33 -9.51 -12.18
N VAL A 61 -1.19 -8.52 -12.02
CA VAL A 61 -2.47 -8.66 -11.34
C VAL A 61 -3.44 -9.36 -12.30
N ALA A 62 -3.54 -10.68 -12.16
CA ALA A 62 -4.20 -11.55 -13.14
C ALA A 62 -5.64 -11.13 -13.45
N ASP A 63 -6.38 -10.62 -12.47
CA ASP A 63 -7.77 -10.20 -12.66
C ASP A 63 -7.87 -8.92 -13.51
N ILE A 64 -6.97 -7.95 -13.31
CA ILE A 64 -6.96 -6.70 -14.08
C ILE A 64 -6.66 -6.94 -15.57
N HIS A 65 -5.75 -7.85 -15.90
CA HIS A 65 -5.49 -8.21 -17.30
C HIS A 65 -6.69 -8.83 -18.02
N ARG A 66 -7.60 -9.47 -17.27
CA ARG A 66 -8.85 -10.00 -17.83
C ARG A 66 -9.94 -8.94 -17.93
N LEU A 67 -9.99 -8.01 -16.98
CA LEU A 67 -11.05 -7.00 -16.88
C LEU A 67 -10.82 -5.78 -17.78
N LEU A 68 -9.59 -5.32 -17.95
CA LEU A 68 -9.31 -4.11 -18.74
C LEU A 68 -9.80 -4.19 -20.19
N PRO A 69 -9.60 -5.29 -20.95
CA PRO A 69 -10.04 -5.37 -22.34
C PRO A 69 -11.56 -5.21 -22.53
N SER A 70 -12.37 -5.65 -21.56
CA SER A 70 -13.83 -5.58 -21.62
C SER A 70 -14.43 -4.45 -20.77
N SER A 71 -13.60 -3.67 -20.07
CA SER A 71 -14.04 -2.59 -19.18
C SER A 71 -14.68 -1.41 -19.90
N GLY A 72 -14.37 -1.20 -21.18
CA GLY A 72 -14.75 0.01 -21.92
C GLY A 72 -14.04 1.28 -21.45
N LEU A 73 -13.02 1.17 -20.61
CA LEU A 73 -12.21 2.29 -20.13
C LEU A 73 -10.99 2.52 -21.03
N HIS A 74 -10.48 3.75 -21.01
CA HIS A 74 -9.24 4.13 -21.67
C HIS A 74 -8.14 4.39 -20.63
N ILE A 75 -6.91 3.97 -20.94
CA ILE A 75 -5.74 4.25 -20.10
C ILE A 75 -5.28 5.68 -20.39
N LEU A 76 -5.34 6.54 -19.38
CA LEU A 76 -4.98 7.96 -19.49
C LEU A 76 -3.59 8.28 -18.91
N ALA A 77 -3.16 7.53 -17.91
CA ALA A 77 -1.88 7.73 -17.22
C ALA A 77 -1.40 6.43 -16.60
N GLU A 78 -0.13 6.39 -16.21
CA GLU A 78 0.48 5.34 -15.41
C GLU A 78 1.11 5.93 -14.15
N ALA A 79 1.16 5.13 -13.08
CA ALA A 79 1.74 5.51 -11.80
C ALA A 79 2.56 4.34 -11.21
N PHE A 80 3.62 4.68 -10.49
CA PHE A 80 4.49 3.70 -9.82
C PHE A 80 4.61 4.04 -8.35
N VAL A 81 4.13 3.14 -7.48
CA VAL A 81 4.30 3.27 -6.03
C VAL A 81 5.54 2.48 -5.61
N ARG A 82 6.48 3.15 -4.94
CA ARG A 82 7.73 2.55 -4.44
C ARG A 82 7.64 2.34 -2.94
N VAL A 83 8.43 1.40 -2.43
CA VAL A 83 8.66 1.27 -0.98
C VAL A 83 9.25 2.60 -0.47
N PRO A 84 8.59 3.27 0.50
CA PRO A 84 8.96 4.62 0.91
C PRO A 84 10.40 4.77 1.38
N SER A 85 10.92 3.82 2.17
CA SER A 85 12.31 3.87 2.61
C SER A 85 12.88 2.50 2.97
N ILE A 86 14.17 2.33 2.67
CA ILE A 86 14.99 1.19 3.08
C ILE A 86 16.34 1.74 3.53
N THR A 87 16.70 1.50 4.79
CA THR A 87 17.96 1.96 5.40
C THR A 87 18.73 0.78 5.98
N ILE A 88 20.04 0.72 5.72
CA ILE A 88 20.93 -0.25 6.36
C ILE A 88 21.29 0.29 7.75
N LYS A 89 20.92 -0.44 8.81
CA LYS A 89 21.26 -0.09 10.19
C LYS A 89 22.62 -0.64 10.61
N SER A 90 22.92 -1.85 10.17
CA SER A 90 24.21 -2.48 10.42
C SER A 90 24.48 -3.60 9.43
N ARG A 91 25.76 -3.91 9.23
CA ARG A 91 26.23 -5.01 8.40
C ARG A 91 27.31 -5.76 9.15
N ASN A 92 27.24 -7.08 9.15
CA ASN A 92 28.32 -7.95 9.58
C ASN A 92 28.58 -9.02 8.50
N LYS A 93 29.51 -9.95 8.76
CA LYS A 93 29.89 -11.00 7.79
C LYS A 93 28.76 -11.96 7.43
N GLN A 94 27.76 -12.13 8.30
CA GLN A 94 26.70 -13.13 8.20
C GLN A 94 25.32 -12.53 7.89
N SER A 95 25.08 -11.26 8.20
CA SER A 95 23.77 -10.63 8.06
C SER A 95 23.84 -9.10 7.90
N THR A 96 22.77 -8.55 7.32
CA THR A 96 22.52 -7.11 7.22
C THR A 96 21.20 -6.81 7.92
N VAL A 97 21.19 -5.79 8.78
CA VAL A 97 19.97 -5.30 9.42
C VAL A 97 19.41 -4.17 8.58
N LEU A 98 18.20 -4.38 8.08
CA LEU A 98 17.45 -3.40 7.28
C LEU A 98 16.31 -2.83 8.12
N GLU A 99 16.17 -1.52 8.08
CA GLU A 99 14.99 -0.79 8.51
C GLU A 99 14.20 -0.44 7.24
N MET A 100 12.95 -0.87 7.17
CA MET A 100 12.08 -0.65 6.02
C MET A 100 10.79 0.01 6.49
N VAL A 101 10.34 1.04 5.79
CA VAL A 101 9.04 1.68 5.99
C VAL A 101 8.14 1.32 4.82
N LEU A 102 6.91 0.91 5.11
CA LEU A 102 5.89 0.51 4.15
C LEU A 102 4.59 1.20 4.53
N GLU A 103 3.78 1.52 3.53
CA GLU A 103 2.45 2.12 3.73
C GLU A 103 1.47 1.07 4.26
N GLU A 104 1.50 -0.13 3.67
CA GLU A 104 0.80 -1.29 4.17
C GLU A 104 1.76 -2.44 4.47
N GLY A 105 1.40 -3.28 5.44
CA GLY A 105 2.17 -4.46 5.83
C GLY A 105 1.39 -5.74 5.54
N ARG A 106 1.23 -6.10 4.26
CA ARG A 106 0.35 -7.20 3.84
C ARG A 106 1.10 -8.38 3.24
N ASN A 107 0.43 -9.52 3.33
CA ASN A 107 0.76 -10.75 2.64
C ASN A 107 2.19 -11.31 2.80
N ARG A 108 3.03 -10.82 3.71
CA ARG A 108 4.48 -11.17 3.79
C ARG A 108 5.32 -10.55 2.67
N GLU A 109 4.95 -9.37 2.18
CA GLU A 109 5.65 -8.66 1.09
C GLU A 109 7.17 -8.56 1.32
N ILE A 110 7.63 -8.12 2.51
CA ILE A 110 9.05 -7.97 2.82
C ILE A 110 9.80 -9.28 2.57
N ARG A 111 9.23 -10.40 3.02
CA ARG A 111 9.86 -11.71 2.89
C ARG A 111 9.93 -12.14 1.44
N ARG A 112 8.90 -11.86 0.64
CA ARG A 112 8.87 -12.24 -0.77
C ARG A 112 9.75 -11.36 -1.64
N VAL A 113 9.70 -10.05 -1.45
CA VAL A 113 10.58 -9.11 -2.18
C VAL A 113 12.03 -9.46 -1.93
N LEU A 114 12.43 -9.62 -0.66
CA LEU A 114 13.82 -9.98 -0.33
C LEU A 114 14.19 -11.39 -0.80
N ALA A 115 13.30 -12.37 -0.71
CA ALA A 115 13.56 -13.71 -1.25
C ALA A 115 13.71 -13.70 -2.78
N GLY A 116 12.94 -12.88 -3.49
CA GLY A 116 13.01 -12.73 -4.95
C GLY A 116 14.37 -12.20 -5.44
N ILE A 117 15.06 -11.42 -4.61
CA ILE A 117 16.43 -10.94 -4.88
C ILE A 117 17.52 -11.79 -4.20
N GLY A 118 17.19 -13.00 -3.75
CA GLY A 118 18.15 -13.95 -3.18
C GLY A 118 18.51 -13.71 -1.70
N HIS A 119 17.79 -12.84 -0.99
CA HIS A 119 18.05 -12.51 0.41
C HIS A 119 17.00 -13.10 1.35
N LYS A 120 17.37 -14.16 2.07
CA LYS A 120 16.49 -14.78 3.07
C LYS A 120 16.34 -13.90 4.32
N VAL A 121 15.09 -13.59 4.68
CA VAL A 121 14.78 -12.86 5.91
C VAL A 121 14.87 -13.77 7.14
N LEU A 122 15.94 -13.60 7.93
CA LEU A 122 16.18 -14.37 9.16
C LEU A 122 15.22 -13.98 10.29
N ARG A 123 15.05 -12.67 10.53
CA ARG A 123 14.16 -12.10 11.56
C ARG A 123 13.45 -10.88 10.99
N LEU A 124 12.16 -10.76 11.26
CA LEU A 124 11.35 -9.61 10.90
C LEU A 124 10.58 -9.16 12.14
N VAL A 125 10.79 -7.91 12.54
CA VAL A 125 10.15 -7.32 13.72
C VAL A 125 9.52 -6.01 13.29
N ARG A 126 8.31 -5.74 13.77
CA ARG A 126 7.66 -4.45 13.58
C ARG A 126 8.20 -3.48 14.64
N MET A 127 8.79 -2.36 14.20
CA MET A 127 9.35 -1.36 15.11
C MET A 127 8.32 -0.29 15.50
N SER A 128 7.48 0.10 14.53
CA SER A 128 6.44 1.10 14.71
C SER A 128 5.19 0.81 13.88
N VAL A 129 4.10 1.50 14.21
CA VAL A 129 2.90 1.64 13.39
C VAL A 129 2.61 3.14 13.29
N GLY A 130 2.82 3.71 12.11
CA GLY A 130 2.84 5.16 11.93
C GLY A 130 3.75 5.83 12.98
N PRO A 131 3.26 6.83 13.74
CA PRO A 131 4.05 7.52 14.75
C PRO A 131 4.30 6.71 16.04
N ILE A 132 3.69 5.53 16.19
CA ILE A 132 3.71 4.78 17.45
C ILE A 132 4.86 3.77 17.46
N LYS A 133 5.80 3.94 18.38
CA LYS A 133 6.86 2.96 18.64
C LYS A 133 6.31 1.81 19.49
N LEU A 134 6.59 0.57 19.07
CA LEU A 134 6.15 -0.63 19.79
C LEU A 134 7.04 -0.94 21.00
N GLY A 135 8.30 -0.50 20.99
CA GLY A 135 9.21 -0.68 22.13
C GLY A 135 9.48 -2.16 22.40
N GLU A 136 9.22 -2.61 23.62
CA GLU A 136 9.54 -3.96 24.11
C GLU A 136 8.38 -4.96 23.98
N LEU A 137 7.26 -4.57 23.35
CA LEU A 137 6.10 -5.44 23.13
C LEU A 137 6.51 -6.72 22.39
N GLN A 138 6.22 -7.87 23.01
CA GLN A 138 6.44 -9.18 22.39
C GLN A 138 5.31 -9.51 21.40
N PRO A 139 5.56 -10.43 20.44
CA PRO A 139 4.50 -10.91 19.55
C PRO A 139 3.29 -11.45 20.32
N GLY A 140 2.11 -10.90 20.05
CA GLY A 140 0.85 -11.27 20.71
C GLY A 140 0.50 -10.42 21.93
N GLU A 141 1.43 -9.61 22.43
CA GLU A 141 1.14 -8.66 23.52
C GLU A 141 0.39 -7.43 22.99
N SER A 142 -0.39 -6.83 23.89
CA SER A 142 -1.09 -5.58 23.62
C SER A 142 -0.94 -4.63 24.80
N ARG A 143 -0.95 -3.33 24.49
CA ARG A 143 -0.99 -2.27 25.51
C ARG A 143 -1.98 -1.21 25.10
N ARG A 144 -2.50 -0.47 26.09
CA ARG A 144 -3.33 0.71 25.82
C ARG A 144 -2.45 1.84 25.29
N LEU A 145 -2.94 2.53 24.26
CA LEU A 145 -2.33 3.75 23.75
C LEU A 145 -2.59 4.91 24.70
N ARG A 146 -1.61 5.80 24.87
CA ARG A 146 -1.79 7.05 25.59
C ARG A 146 -2.56 8.06 24.73
N ARG A 147 -3.11 9.11 25.36
CA ARG A 147 -3.93 10.13 24.65
C ARG A 147 -3.16 10.88 23.57
N ASP A 148 -1.89 11.18 23.81
CA ASP A 148 -0.95 11.76 22.84
C ASP A 148 -0.71 10.83 21.65
N GLU A 149 -0.50 9.53 21.91
CA GLU A 149 -0.34 8.52 20.85
C GLU A 149 -1.60 8.38 19.99
N VAL A 150 -2.79 8.39 20.59
CA VAL A 150 -4.06 8.37 19.85
C VAL A 150 -4.18 9.60 18.95
N ARG A 151 -3.87 10.80 19.46
CA ARG A 151 -3.89 12.03 18.65
C ARG A 151 -2.88 11.97 17.51
N ALA A 152 -1.67 11.45 17.75
CA ALA A 152 -0.65 11.30 16.72
C ALA A 152 -1.12 10.36 15.59
N LEU A 153 -1.76 9.23 15.94
CA LEU A 153 -2.34 8.33 14.95
C LEU A 153 -3.46 8.99 14.15
N GLN A 154 -4.37 9.71 14.80
CA GLN A 154 -5.46 10.41 14.12
C GLN A 154 -4.94 11.47 13.14
N ALA A 155 -3.84 12.14 13.48
CA ALA A 155 -3.20 13.11 12.59
C ALA A 155 -2.49 12.45 11.38
N ALA A 156 -2.07 11.19 11.51
CA ALA A 156 -1.35 10.45 10.48
C ALA A 156 -2.26 9.78 9.44
N VAL A 157 -3.58 9.74 9.67
CA VAL A 157 -4.58 9.12 8.77
C VAL A 157 -5.36 10.19 8.00
N ARG A 158 -4.76 11.37 7.81
CA ARG A 158 -5.37 12.50 7.08
C ARG A 158 -4.77 12.66 5.71
#